data_AF-S0AQW3-F1
#
_entry.id   AF-S0AQW3-F1
#
_cell.length_a   1.000
_cell.length_b   1.000
_cell.length_c   1.000
_cell.angle_alpha   90.00
_cell.angle_beta   90.00
_cell.angle_gamma   90.00
#
_symmetry.space_group_name_H-M   'P 1'
#
loop_
_entity.id
_entity.type
_entity.pdbx_description
1 polymer ?
#
loop_
_entity_poly.entity_id
_entity_poly.type
_entity_poly.pdbx_seq_one_letter_code
_entity_poly.pdbx_strand_id
1 'polypeptide(L)'
;MTVSRGELFKAIDNIYGRKGMSKKDSEDLCDFILSFFGYEDYIIDNVLSAAERDVFYNLEEYGIVTTHREEINIVHGKAWRINQWYLDKAKINKLAKEEKEEDSEKNIYDSIFKNM
;
A
#
# COMPACT_ATOMS: atom_id res chain seq x y z
N MET A 1 12.23 4.09 -12.45
CA MET A 1 11.12 3.24 -12.94
C MET A 1 9.82 3.84 -12.41
N THR A 2 8.81 4.00 -13.25
CA THR A 2 7.47 4.49 -12.90
C THR A 2 6.58 3.31 -12.54
N VAL A 3 5.81 3.39 -11.44
CA VAL A 3 4.81 2.36 -11.11
C VAL A 3 3.60 2.59 -12.00
N SER A 4 3.19 1.58 -12.75
CA SER A 4 1.95 1.65 -13.51
C SER A 4 0.74 1.41 -12.60
N ARG A 5 -0.42 2.03 -12.92
CA ARG A 5 -1.69 1.77 -12.22
C ARG A 5 -2.00 0.27 -12.13
N GLY A 6 -1.70 -0.49 -13.18
CA GLY A 6 -1.92 -1.92 -13.21
C GLY A 6 -1.04 -2.70 -12.22
N GLU A 7 0.22 -2.31 -12.04
CA GLU A 7 1.11 -2.91 -11.04
C GLU A 7 0.67 -2.58 -9.63
N LEU A 8 0.32 -1.32 -9.36
CA LEU A 8 -0.19 -0.91 -8.05
C LEU A 8 -1.48 -1.64 -7.70
N PHE A 9 -2.43 -1.72 -8.65
CA PHE A 9 -3.67 -2.45 -8.45
C PHE A 9 -3.43 -3.92 -8.10
N LYS A 10 -2.54 -4.61 -8.83
CA LYS A 10 -2.19 -6.01 -8.53
C LYS A 10 -1.56 -6.16 -7.15
N ALA A 11 -0.67 -5.25 -6.76
CA ALA A 11 -0.07 -5.28 -5.43
C ALA A 11 -1.12 -5.12 -4.33
N ILE A 12 -2.05 -4.17 -4.49
CA ILE A 12 -3.16 -3.94 -3.55
C ILE A 12 -4.07 -5.16 -3.49
N ASP A 13 -4.51 -5.69 -4.63
CA ASP A 13 -5.38 -6.88 -4.71
C ASP A 13 -4.70 -8.13 -4.10
N ASN A 14 -3.39 -8.27 -4.25
CA ASN A 14 -2.63 -9.35 -3.63
C ASN A 14 -2.54 -9.23 -2.11
N ILE A 15 -2.48 -8.01 -1.56
CA ILE A 15 -2.42 -7.79 -0.10
C ILE A 15 -3.81 -7.85 0.51
N TYR A 16 -4.72 -7.02 0.01
CA TYR A 16 -6.02 -6.76 0.62
C TYR A 16 -7.09 -7.71 0.10
N GLY A 17 -7.00 -8.18 -1.14
CA GLY A 17 -7.93 -9.17 -1.68
C GLY A 17 -7.87 -10.49 -0.91
N ARG A 18 -6.68 -10.91 -0.45
CA ARG A 18 -6.49 -12.06 0.46
C ARG A 18 -7.15 -11.86 1.83
N LYS A 19 -7.36 -10.61 2.23
CA LYS A 19 -8.02 -10.23 3.50
C LYS A 19 -9.51 -9.98 3.34
N GLY A 20 -10.09 -10.32 2.18
CA GLY A 20 -11.52 -10.20 1.90
C GLY A 20 -11.95 -8.84 1.34
N MET A 21 -11.02 -7.96 0.96
CA MET A 21 -11.36 -6.71 0.27
C MET A 21 -11.92 -7.04 -1.12
N SER A 22 -13.01 -6.38 -1.50
CA SER A 22 -13.58 -6.58 -2.83
C SER A 22 -12.66 -6.00 -3.91
N LYS A 23 -12.76 -6.53 -5.13
CA LYS A 23 -11.96 -6.03 -6.26
C LYS A 23 -12.23 -4.56 -6.53
N LYS A 24 -13.49 -4.12 -6.38
CA LYS A 24 -13.89 -2.72 -6.57
C LYS A 24 -13.24 -1.81 -5.53
N ASP A 25 -13.27 -2.20 -4.25
CA ASP A 25 -12.64 -1.40 -3.19
C ASP A 25 -11.12 -1.32 -3.38
N SER A 26 -10.51 -2.37 -3.94
CA SER A 26 -9.09 -2.37 -4.31
C SER A 26 -8.80 -1.40 -5.47
N GLU A 27 -9.70 -1.28 -6.45
CA GLU A 27 -9.60 -0.27 -7.52
C GLU A 27 -9.75 1.14 -6.96
N ASP A 28 -10.73 1.36 -6.09
CA ASP A 28 -10.97 2.66 -5.44
C ASP A 28 -9.77 3.07 -4.57
N LEU A 29 -9.17 2.13 -3.82
CA LEU A 29 -7.94 2.39 -3.04
C LEU A 29 -6.74 2.68 -3.94
N CYS A 30 -6.61 1.98 -5.07
CA CYS A 30 -5.56 2.24 -6.05
C CYS A 30 -5.67 3.67 -6.62
N ASP A 31 -6.87 4.07 -7.04
CA ASP A 31 -7.12 5.40 -7.58
C ASP A 31 -6.94 6.49 -6.51
N PHE A 32 -7.35 6.21 -5.28
CA PHE A 32 -7.08 7.07 -4.13
C PHE A 32 -5.58 7.29 -3.91
N ILE A 33 -4.76 6.23 -3.88
CA ILE A 33 -3.30 6.35 -3.71
C ILE A 33 -2.68 7.16 -4.87
N LEU A 34 -3.07 6.86 -6.12
CA LEU A 34 -2.56 7.57 -7.29
C LEU A 34 -2.94 9.05 -7.31
N SER A 35 -4.04 9.45 -6.65
CA SER A 35 -4.42 10.85 -6.52
C SER A 35 -3.38 11.69 -5.74
N PHE A 36 -2.58 11.05 -4.88
CA PHE A 36 -1.48 11.70 -4.15
C PHE A 36 -0.13 11.59 -4.86
N PHE A 37 0.10 10.51 -5.62
CA PHE A 37 1.38 10.18 -6.27
C PHE A 37 1.26 10.23 -7.80
N GLY A 38 1.03 11.42 -8.36
CA GLY A 38 0.89 11.63 -9.81
C GLY A 38 2.09 12.31 -10.48
N TYR A 39 2.77 13.23 -9.79
CA TYR A 39 3.92 13.98 -10.30
C TYR A 39 5.21 13.64 -9.56
N GLU A 40 5.12 13.45 -8.25
CA GLU A 40 6.24 13.15 -7.36
C GLU A 40 6.06 11.76 -6.74
N ASP A 41 7.18 11.18 -6.34
CA ASP A 41 7.22 9.88 -5.65
C ASP A 41 7.00 10.02 -4.14
N TYR A 42 6.77 11.24 -3.66
CA TYR A 42 6.55 11.54 -2.25
C TYR A 42 5.41 12.52 -2.01
N ILE A 43 4.83 12.47 -0.80
CA ILE A 43 3.88 13.45 -0.29
C ILE A 43 4.24 13.88 1.12
N ILE A 44 4.01 15.15 1.44
CA ILE A 44 4.25 15.71 2.77
C ILE A 44 3.09 15.31 3.69
N ASP A 45 3.41 14.77 4.86
CA ASP A 45 2.41 14.29 5.83
C ASP A 45 1.35 15.34 6.21
N ASN A 46 1.73 16.61 6.26
CA ASN A 46 0.84 17.71 6.61
C ASN A 46 -0.24 18.00 5.55
N VAL A 47 -0.10 17.50 4.32
CA VAL A 47 -1.13 17.62 3.28
C VAL A 47 -2.30 16.67 3.53
N LEU A 48 -2.04 15.56 4.23
CA LEU A 48 -3.03 14.52 4.49
C LEU A 48 -4.02 14.94 5.58
N SER A 49 -5.29 14.61 5.37
CA SER A 49 -6.29 14.62 6.44
C SER A 49 -5.98 13.53 7.48
N ALA A 50 -6.66 13.58 8.64
CA ALA A 50 -6.45 12.56 9.69
C ALA A 50 -6.78 11.15 9.19
N ALA A 51 -7.91 10.98 8.50
CA ALA A 51 -8.32 9.70 7.94
C ALA A 51 -7.39 9.21 6.83
N GLU A 52 -6.86 10.13 6.01
CA GLU A 52 -5.88 9.78 4.97
C GLU A 52 -4.57 9.27 5.59
N ARG A 53 -4.08 9.88 6.69
CA ARG A 53 -2.91 9.36 7.41
C ARG A 53 -3.12 7.95 7.91
N ASP A 54 -4.30 7.62 8.44
CA ASP A 54 -4.59 6.27 8.92
C ASP A 54 -4.44 5.23 7.80
N VAL A 55 -4.87 5.58 6.59
CA VAL A 55 -4.65 4.74 5.40
C VAL A 55 -3.17 4.63 5.07
N PHE A 56 -2.40 5.72 5.14
CA PHE A 56 -0.96 5.70 4.85
C PHE A 56 -0.16 4.88 5.88
N TYR A 57 -0.50 4.93 7.17
CA TYR A 57 0.10 4.04 8.18
C TYR A 57 -0.21 2.57 7.88
N ASN A 58 -1.42 2.27 7.42
CA ASN A 58 -1.76 0.91 7.01
C ASN A 58 -0.96 0.48 5.76
N LEU A 59 -0.81 1.36 4.78
CA LEU A 59 -0.02 1.10 3.58
C LEU A 59 1.47 0.91 3.88
N GLU A 60 1.99 1.62 4.88
CA GLU A 60 3.37 1.47 5.36
C GLU A 60 3.62 0.09 5.95
N GLU A 61 2.66 -0.46 6.70
CA GLU A 61 2.76 -1.81 7.28
C GLU A 61 2.97 -2.88 6.19
N TYR A 62 2.36 -2.71 5.02
CA TYR A 62 2.55 -3.61 3.86
C TYR A 62 3.73 -3.23 2.96
N GLY A 63 4.42 -2.12 3.27
CA GLY A 63 5.54 -1.61 2.51
C GLY A 63 5.15 -1.01 1.15
N ILE A 64 3.91 -0.56 0.97
CA ILE A 64 3.51 0.19 -0.23
C ILE A 64 4.09 1.61 -0.18
N VAL A 65 4.10 2.21 1.01
CA VAL A 65 4.75 3.49 1.28
C VAL A 65 5.78 3.35 2.39
N THR A 66 6.69 4.31 2.49
CA THR A 66 7.72 4.39 3.55
C THR A 66 7.78 5.80 4.11
N THR A 67 8.04 5.92 5.41
CA THR A 67 8.26 7.20 6.07
C THR A 67 9.71 7.69 5.96
N HIS A 68 9.89 8.98 5.69
CA HIS A 68 11.17 9.67 5.76
C HIS A 68 11.03 10.95 6.58
N ARG A 69 12.02 11.22 7.44
CA ARG A 69 12.04 12.42 8.28
C ARG A 69 13.29 13.23 8.00
N GLU A 70 13.09 14.49 7.64
CA GLU A 70 14.18 15.46 7.49
C GLU A 70 14.11 16.48 8.63
N GLU A 71 15.27 16.78 9.21
CA GLU A 71 15.44 17.84 10.21
C GLU A 71 16.36 18.91 9.63
N ILE A 72 15.83 20.11 9.45
CA ILE A 72 16.56 21.27 8.93
C ILE A 72 16.84 22.21 10.09
N ASN A 73 18.13 22.48 10.33
CA ASN A 73 18.57 23.47 11.29
C ASN A 73 18.48 24.87 10.67
N ILE A 74 17.50 25.66 11.13
CA ILE A 74 17.37 27.06 10.73
C ILE A 74 18.45 27.85 11.49
N VAL A 75 19.32 28.57 10.76
CA VAL A 75 20.54 29.23 11.27
C VAL A 75 20.31 30.11 12.52
N HIS A 76 19.10 30.64 12.70
CA HIS A 76 18.71 31.45 13.86
C HIS A 76 17.31 31.08 14.41
N GLY A 77 16.89 29.81 14.26
CA GLY A 77 15.52 29.39 14.58
C GLY A 77 15.42 28.03 15.26
N LYS A 78 14.19 27.64 15.59
CA LYS A 78 13.88 26.27 16.03
C LYS A 78 14.07 25.32 14.85
N ALA A 79 14.66 24.15 15.09
CA ALA A 79 14.77 23.10 14.09
C ALA A 79 13.40 22.79 13.47
N TRP A 80 13.34 22.75 12.14
CA TRP A 80 12.15 22.39 11.39
C TRP A 80 12.21 20.91 11.04
N ARG A 81 11.13 20.19 11.31
CA ARG A 81 11.00 18.77 10.96
C ARG A 81 9.91 18.60 9.92
N ILE A 82 10.20 17.86 8.86
CA ILE A 82 9.23 17.47 7.85
C ILE A 82 9.21 15.96 7.74
N ASN A 83 8.00 15.39 7.79
CA ASN A 83 7.78 13.97 7.50
C ASN A 83 7.22 13.86 6.09
N GLN A 84 7.72 12.87 5.36
CA GLN A 84 7.37 12.60 3.98
C GLN A 84 7.03 11.12 3.85
N TRP A 85 6.04 10.83 3.03
CA TRP A 85 5.66 9.49 2.61
C TRP A 85 6.18 9.24 1.22
N TYR A 86 6.96 8.19 1.01
CA TYR A 86 7.51 7.81 -0.29
C TYR A 86 6.86 6.52 -0.79
N LEU A 87 6.51 6.47 -2.06
CA LEU A 87 6.00 5.26 -2.69
C LEU A 87 7.16 4.27 -2.94
N ASP A 88 7.10 3.06 -2.35
CA ASP A 88 8.13 2.03 -2.56
C ASP A 88 7.83 1.23 -3.82
N LYS A 89 8.31 1.77 -4.94
CA LYS A 89 8.12 1.19 -6.28
C LYS A 89 8.72 -0.22 -6.42
N ALA A 90 9.83 -0.49 -5.73
CA ALA A 90 10.49 -1.78 -5.80
C ALA A 90 9.65 -2.84 -5.09
N LYS A 91 9.12 -2.49 -3.91
CA LYS A 91 8.24 -3.37 -3.14
C LYS A 91 6.92 -3.61 -3.87
N ILE A 92 6.28 -2.56 -4.42
CA ILE A 92 5.05 -2.68 -5.21
C ILE A 92 5.25 -3.64 -6.38
N ASN A 93 6.34 -3.50 -7.14
CA ASN A 93 6.64 -4.39 -8.26
C ASN A 93 6.88 -5.84 -7.84
N LYS A 94 7.43 -6.06 -6.65
CA LYS A 94 7.59 -7.41 -6.09
C LYS A 94 6.22 -8.00 -5.74
N LEU A 95 5.41 -7.26 -5.00
CA LEU A 95 4.07 -7.65 -4.56
C LEU A 95 3.14 -7.92 -5.75
N ALA A 96 3.23 -7.12 -6.83
CA ALA A 96 2.44 -7.31 -8.04
C ALA A 96 2.78 -8.60 -8.82
N LYS A 97 4.00 -9.14 -8.62
CA LYS A 97 4.48 -10.37 -9.24
C LYS A 97 4.26 -11.61 -8.38
N GLU A 98 3.96 -11.44 -7.10
CA GLU A 98 3.58 -12.56 -6.25
C GLU A 98 2.27 -13.13 -6.80
N GLU A 99 2.32 -14.35 -7.31
CA GLU A 99 1.13 -15.04 -7.78
C GLU A 99 0.20 -15.26 -6.58
N LYS A 100 -1.11 -15.15 -6.83
CA LYS A 100 -2.09 -15.71 -5.90
C LYS A 100 -1.82 -17.20 -5.88
N GLU A 101 -1.10 -17.70 -4.87
CA GLU A 101 -1.39 -19.05 -4.41
C GLU A 101 -2.88 -19.01 -4.14
N GLU A 102 -3.67 -19.63 -5.01
CA GLU A 102 -5.02 -20.02 -4.64
C GLU A 102 -4.79 -20.82 -3.36
N ASP A 103 -5.14 -20.22 -2.22
CA ASP A 103 -5.59 -21.00 -1.09
C ASP A 103 -6.81 -21.75 -1.62
N SER A 104 -6.54 -22.86 -2.32
CA SER A 104 -7.42 -23.99 -2.32
C SER A 104 -7.45 -24.37 -0.85
N GLU A 105 -8.29 -23.69 -0.07
CA GLU A 105 -9.01 -24.31 1.01
C GLU A 105 -9.72 -25.50 0.35
N LYS A 106 -8.98 -26.60 0.16
CA LYS A 106 -9.58 -27.92 0.06
C LYS A 106 -10.38 -27.99 1.34
N ASN A 107 -11.67 -27.72 1.23
CA ASN A 107 -12.63 -27.84 2.31
C ASN A 107 -12.28 -29.11 3.05
N ILE A 108 -11.69 -29.00 4.23
CA ILE A 108 -11.28 -30.15 5.03
C ILE A 108 -12.53 -31.04 5.25
N TYR A 109 -13.71 -30.41 5.29
CA TYR A 109 -15.03 -31.03 5.23
C TYR A 109 -15.25 -31.97 4.04
N ASP A 110 -14.88 -31.59 2.81
CA ASP A 110 -15.05 -32.45 1.63
C ASP A 110 -14.21 -33.74 1.73
N SER A 111 -13.08 -33.70 2.45
CA SER A 111 -12.23 -34.88 2.64
C SER A 111 -12.75 -35.87 3.68
N ILE A 112 -13.57 -35.40 4.63
CA ILE A 112 -14.15 -36.23 5.70
C ILE A 112 -15.34 -37.05 5.15
N PHE A 113 -16.20 -36.45 4.34
CA PHE A 113 -17.39 -37.11 3.81
C PHE A 113 -17.13 -38.03 2.61
N LYS A 114 -15.94 -37.95 1.99
CA LYS A 114 -15.59 -38.79 0.84
C LYS A 114 -15.16 -40.22 1.22
N ASN A 115 -14.94 -40.48 2.51
CA ASN A 115 -14.55 -41.78 3.05
C ASN A 115 -15.69 -42.49 3.81
N MET A 116 -16.94 -42.05 3.64
CA MET A 116 -18.14 -42.71 4.20
C MET A 116 -18.96 -43.37 3.09
#